data_AF-A0A527X733-F1
#
_entry.id   AF-A0A527X733-F1
#
_cell.length_a   1.000
_cell.length_b   1.000
_cell.length_c   1.000
_cell.angle_alpha   90.00
_cell.angle_beta   90.00
_cell.angle_gamma   90.00
#
_symmetry.space_group_name_H-M   'P 1'
#
loop_
_entity.id
_entity.type
_entity.pdbx_description
1 polymer ?
#
loop_
_entity_poly.entity_id
_entity_poly.type
_entity_poly.pdbx_seq_one_letter_code
_entity_poly.pdbx_strand_id
1 'polypeptide(L)' 'MKVALDTDILAYAEGINGVEKRDTVLELLRNVPQEAAIVPVQVLGELYNVLIRKAGRSPQTA' A
#
# COMPACT_ATOMS: atom_id res chain seq x y z
N MET A 1 -11.02 12.65 12.56
CA MET A 1 -10.28 13.08 11.36
C MET A 1 -10.06 11.86 10.48
N LYS A 2 -10.25 11.95 9.16
CA LYS A 2 -10.00 10.84 8.23
C LYS A 2 -8.58 10.94 7.65
N VAL A 3 -7.97 9.81 7.33
CA VAL A 3 -6.63 9.71 6.75
C VAL A 3 -6.73 8.93 5.44
N ALA A 4 -6.43 9.58 4.33
CA ALA A 4 -6.36 8.92 3.03
C ALA A 4 -4.99 8.25 2.86
N LEU A 5 -4.97 6.98 2.46
CA LEU A 5 -3.75 6.25 2.17
C LEU A 5 -3.35 6.47 0.71
N ASP A 6 -2.10 6.86 0.51
CA ASP A 6 -1.50 7.00 -0.82
C ASP A 6 -0.96 5.66 -1.34
N THR A 7 -0.75 5.55 -2.65
CA THR A 7 -0.22 4.35 -3.29
C THR A 7 1.16 3.96 -2.76
N ASP A 8 2.03 4.93 -2.45
CA ASP A 8 3.38 4.62 -1.95
C ASP A 8 3.33 3.89 -0.59
N ILE A 9 2.40 4.27 0.29
CA ILE A 9 2.19 3.62 1.58
C ILE A 9 1.81 2.15 1.37
N LEU A 10 0.84 1.88 0.50
CA LEU A 10 0.41 0.50 0.24
C LEU A 10 1.49 -0.30 -0.50
N ALA A 11 2.18 0.31 -1.46
CA ALA A 11 3.27 -0.34 -2.19
C ALA A 11 4.42 -0.72 -1.24
N TYR A 12 4.83 0.16 -0.33
CA TYR A 12 5.88 -0.16 0.63
C TYR A 12 5.44 -1.24 1.61
N ALA A 13 4.19 -1.22 2.07
CA ALA A 13 3.62 -2.29 2.90
C ALA A 13 3.65 -3.67 2.20
N GLU A 14 3.51 -3.70 0.87
CA GLU A 14 3.65 -4.90 0.04
C GLU A 14 5.12 -5.31 -0.22
N GLY A 15 6.09 -4.59 0.35
CA GLY A 15 7.52 -4.87 0.23
C GLY A 15 8.20 -4.22 -0.99
N ILE A 16 7.49 -3.37 -1.72
CA ILE A 16 8.08 -2.63 -2.84
C ILE A 16 9.11 -1.64 -2.31
N ASN A 17 10.28 -1.60 -2.97
CA ASN A 17 11.43 -0.79 -2.56
C ASN A 17 12.10 -1.21 -1.23
N GLY A 18 11.96 -2.47 -0.83
CA GLY A 18 12.79 -3.09 0.21
C GLY A 18 12.14 -3.18 1.60
N VAL A 19 12.74 -4.01 2.45
CA VAL A 19 12.18 -4.39 3.76
C VAL A 19 12.18 -3.24 4.78
N GLU A 20 13.15 -2.33 4.73
CA GLU A 20 13.24 -1.20 5.66
C GLU A 20 12.03 -0.25 5.54
N LYS A 21 11.65 0.08 4.29
CA LYS A 21 10.47 0.90 4.00
C LYS A 21 9.19 0.18 4.39
N ARG A 22 9.11 -1.12 4.10
CA ARG A 22 7.97 -1.94 4.49
C ARG A 22 7.75 -1.90 5.99
N ASP A 23 8.79 -2.19 6.77
CA ASP A 23 8.66 -2.32 8.22
C ASP A 23 8.28 -0.98 8.85
N THR A 24 8.86 0.13 8.36
CA THR A 24 8.50 1.50 8.78
C THR A 24 7.02 1.82 8.48
N VAL A 25 6.54 1.48 7.28
CA VAL A 25 5.14 1.76 6.91
C VAL A 25 4.16 0.85 7.64
N LEU A 26 4.51 -0.42 7.88
CA LEU A 26 3.68 -1.32 8.67
C LEU A 26 3.56 -0.85 10.12
N GLU A 27 4.63 -0.30 10.70
CA GLU A 27 4.57 0.36 12.02
C GLU A 27 3.64 1.57 12.00
N LEU A 28 3.76 2.45 10.99
CA LEU A 28 2.85 3.59 10.81
C LEU A 28 1.38 3.14 10.73
N LEU A 29 1.08 2.18 9.86
CA LEU A 29 -0.29 1.72 9.60
C LEU A 29 -0.94 1.07 10.83
N ARG A 30 -0.17 0.39 11.68
CA ARG A 30 -0.67 -0.17 12.96
C ARG A 30 -1.18 0.90 13.92
N ASN A 31 -0.71 2.14 13.78
CA ASN A 31 -1.13 3.27 14.61
C ASN A 31 -2.29 4.07 13.99
N VAL A 32 -2.75 3.73 12.78
CA VAL A 32 -3.90 4.39 12.14
C VAL A 32 -5.19 3.67 12.55
N PRO A 33 -6.16 4.36 13.17
CA PRO A 33 -7.47 3.78 13.45
C PRO A 33 -8.15 3.33 12.16
N GLN A 34 -8.63 2.09 12.13
CA GLN A 34 -9.18 1.48 10.92
C GLN A 34 -10.40 2.26 10.38
N GLU A 35 -11.22 2.81 11.28
CA GLU A 35 -12.41 3.59 10.92
C GLU A 35 -12.07 4.97 10.35
N ALA A 36 -10.83 5.43 10.56
CA ALA A 36 -10.32 6.69 10.02
C ALA A 36 -9.59 6.50 8.69
N ALA A 37 -9.15 5.28 8.36
CA ALA A 37 -8.41 4.98 7.15
C ALA A 37 -9.34 4.94 5.92
N ILE A 38 -8.99 5.71 4.90
CA ILE A 38 -9.69 5.77 3.62
C ILE A 38 -8.71 5.34 2.54
N VAL A 39 -9.12 4.38 1.70
CA VAL A 39 -8.39 4.01 0.48
C VAL A 39 -9.14 4.59 -0.72
N PRO A 40 -8.60 5.62 -1.38
CA PRO A 40 -9.19 6.14 -2.61
C PRO A 40 -9.28 5.05 -3.68
N VAL A 41 -10.34 5.03 -4.48
CA VAL A 41 -10.50 4.04 -5.56
C VAL A 41 -9.38 4.09 -6.59
N GLN A 42 -8.83 5.29 -6.85
CA GLN A 42 -7.68 5.47 -7.75
C GLN A 42 -6.43 4.74 -7.24
N VAL A 43 -6.18 4.80 -5.93
CA VAL A 43 -5.03 4.15 -5.27
C VAL A 43 -5.09 2.62 -5.46
N LEU A 44 -6.27 2.02 -5.53
CA LEU A 44 -6.41 0.59 -5.83
C LEU A 44 -5.89 0.26 -7.24
N GLY A 45 -6.22 1.07 -8.24
CA GLY A 45 -5.77 0.86 -9.62
C GLY A 45 -4.27 1.13 -9.79
N GLU A 46 -3.74 2.12 -9.09
CA GLU A 46 -2.31 2.39 -9.07
C GLU A 46 -1.53 1.27 -8.38
N LEU A 47 -1.98 0.80 -7.22
CA LEU A 47 -1.37 -0.31 -6.50
C LEU A 47 -1.37 -1.59 -7.35
N TYR A 48 -2.49 -1.92 -8.00
CA TYR A 48 -2.56 -3.06 -8.93
C TYR A 48 -1.48 -2.96 -10.02
N ASN A 49 -1.34 -1.79 -10.65
CA ASN A 49 -0.31 -1.58 -11.67
C ASN A 49 1.11 -1.72 -11.11
N VAL A 50 1.35 -1.26 -9.88
CA VAL A 50 2.64 -1.43 -9.18
C VAL A 50 2.92 -2.91 -8.93
N LEU A 51 1.95 -3.67 -8.42
CA LEU A 51 2.12 -5.09 -8.10
C LEU A 51 2.38 -5.93 -9.35
N ILE A 52 1.71 -5.65 -10.46
CA ILE A 52 1.98 -6.33 -11.73
C ILE A 52 3.34 -5.93 -12.31
N ARG A 53 3.60 -4.64 -12.47
CA ARG A 53 4.74 -4.16 -13.27
C ARG A 53 6.05 -4.13 -12.49
N LYS A 54 6.02 -3.76 -11.21
CA LYS A 54 7.22 -3.65 -10.36
C LYS A 54 7.45 -4.90 -9.52
N ALA A 55 6.38 -5.49 -8.97
CA ALA A 55 6.50 -6.67 -8.12
C ALA A 55 6.49 -7.98 -8.92
N GLY A 56 6.11 -7.95 -10.21
CA GLY A 56 6.06 -9.12 -11.08
C GLY A 56 4.98 -10.13 -10.69
N ARG A 57 3.96 -9.72 -9.93
CA ARG A 57 2.83 -10.60 -9.58
C ARG A 57 1.99 -10.91 -10.81
N SER A 58 1.30 -12.04 -10.78
CA SER A 58 0.30 -12.34 -11.80
C SER A 58 -1.00 -11.58 -11.49
N PRO A 59 -1.85 -11.28 -12.49
CA PRO A 59 -3.15 -10.63 -12.28
C PRO A 59 -4.04 -11.30 -11.22
N GLN A 60 -3.92 -12.61 -11.03
CA GLN A 60 -4.71 -13.37 -10.06
C GLN A 60 -4.20 -13.24 -8.62
N THR A 61 -2.96 -12.79 -8.44
CA THR A 61 -2.27 -12.69 -7.14
C THR A 61 -1.88 -11.25 -6.78
N ALA A 62 -2.23 -10.29 -7.65
CA ALA A 62 -2.03 -8.86 -7.44
C ALA A 62 -3.19 -8.24 -6.67
#